data_AF-A0A227P8I4-F1
#
_entry.id   AF-A0A227P8I4-F1
#
_cell.length_a   1.000
_cell.length_b   1.000
_cell.length_c   1.000
_cell.angle_alpha   90.00
_cell.angle_beta   90.00
_cell.angle_gamma   90.00
#
_symmetry.space_group_name_H-M   'P 1'
#
loop_
_entity.id
_entity.type
_entity.pdbx_description
1 polymer ?
#
loop_
_entity_poly.entity_id
_entity_poly.type
_entity_poly.pdbx_seq_one_letter_code
_entity_poly.pdbx_strand_id
1 'polypeptide(L)'
;MTTKDWFKDRGYPHFSNRTPLSVRKNCETYVSNKSKVAKHSFLPLIFKEIKQRRYKKSKIKGIIRRSHKSEKDNEIVSNTKIRKILYSSHLDSHIFSYYAQKIITPEYEKILRNNTNLSQAISGYRQIPTDDNLKFKNNVHFAKDIFDEVKKRGHCVVLAYDIENFFPSLNHKLLKLVWARIIGCKSLPKDHYNIFKATTNFSYVKLNDLKTCKNHFDEKKLSKYKKLGKNTFFENINELIDSNIVIYKNQKHKDGKLIGIPQGLPISALLANIYMLPFDEAVITE
;
A
#
# COMPACT_ATOMS: atom_id res chain seq x y z
N MET A 1 5.92 -24.37 0.68
CA MET A 1 5.30 -23.02 0.82
C MET A 1 5.30 -22.30 -0.52
N THR A 2 4.18 -21.74 -0.95
CA THR A 2 4.13 -20.93 -2.18
C THR A 2 4.46 -19.47 -1.84
N THR A 3 5.62 -18.99 -2.30
CA THR A 3 5.99 -17.58 -2.16
C THR A 3 5.06 -16.73 -3.01
N LYS A 4 4.71 -15.54 -2.52
CA LYS A 4 3.87 -14.63 -3.31
C LYS A 4 4.68 -14.16 -4.50
N ASP A 5 4.09 -14.27 -5.68
CA ASP A 5 4.69 -13.75 -6.89
C ASP A 5 4.54 -12.22 -6.95
N TRP A 6 5.51 -11.56 -7.58
CA TRP A 6 5.48 -10.12 -7.79
C TRP A 6 4.47 -9.74 -8.87
N PHE A 7 4.33 -10.60 -9.88
CA PHE A 7 3.41 -10.37 -10.98
C PHE A 7 2.00 -10.80 -10.58
N LYS A 8 1.03 -9.92 -10.82
CA LYS A 8 -0.39 -10.21 -10.63
C LYS A 8 -1.23 -9.67 -11.77
N ASP A 9 -2.05 -10.52 -12.38
CA ASP A 9 -3.09 -10.07 -13.30
C ASP A 9 -4.18 -9.33 -12.51
N ARG A 10 -4.35 -8.04 -12.80
CA ARG A 10 -5.34 -7.17 -12.14
C ARG A 10 -6.45 -6.88 -13.14
N GLY A 11 -7.68 -7.01 -12.67
CA GLY A 11 -8.89 -6.96 -13.51
C GLY A 11 -9.55 -5.58 -13.65
N TYR A 12 -9.06 -4.56 -12.95
CA TYR A 12 -9.69 -3.24 -12.94
C TYR A 12 -9.31 -2.42 -14.18
N PRO A 13 -10.22 -1.59 -14.72
CA PRO A 13 -9.85 -0.59 -15.73
C PRO A 13 -8.97 0.51 -15.12
N HIS A 14 -8.08 1.07 -15.94
CA HIS A 14 -7.23 2.21 -15.61
C HIS A 14 -7.00 3.09 -16.85
N PHE A 15 -6.02 3.99 -16.80
CA PHE A 15 -5.57 4.84 -17.91
C PHE A 15 -4.56 4.17 -18.87
N SER A 16 -4.17 2.92 -18.60
CA SER A 16 -3.32 2.09 -19.46
C SER A 16 -3.86 0.67 -19.52
N ASN A 17 -3.57 -0.03 -20.62
CA ASN A 17 -4.14 -1.36 -20.84
C ASN A 17 -3.71 -2.35 -19.76
N ARG A 18 -4.52 -3.40 -19.60
CA ARG A 18 -4.23 -4.52 -18.72
C ARG A 18 -2.95 -5.24 -19.16
N THR A 19 -2.28 -5.83 -18.18
CA THR A 19 -1.13 -6.71 -18.37
C THR A 19 -1.52 -8.13 -17.94
N PRO A 20 -2.21 -8.91 -18.80
CA PRO A 20 -2.58 -10.28 -18.48
C PRO A 20 -1.35 -11.18 -18.31
N LEU A 21 -1.54 -12.40 -17.80
CA LEU A 21 -0.44 -13.37 -17.60
C LEU A 21 0.39 -13.62 -18.87
N SER A 22 -0.23 -13.57 -20.05
CA SER A 22 0.44 -13.78 -21.34
C SER A 22 1.58 -12.78 -21.62
N VAL A 23 1.51 -11.56 -21.08
CA VAL A 23 2.55 -10.53 -21.29
C VAL A 23 3.60 -10.49 -20.16
N ARG A 24 3.58 -11.46 -19.24
CA ARG A 24 4.47 -11.49 -18.07
C ARG A 24 5.94 -11.30 -18.47
N LYS A 25 6.43 -12.06 -19.45
CA LYS A 25 7.85 -12.01 -19.87
C LYS A 25 8.26 -10.60 -20.30
N ASN A 26 7.40 -9.93 -21.08
CA ASN A 26 7.65 -8.56 -21.53
C ASN A 26 7.64 -7.57 -20.36
N CYS A 27 6.69 -7.73 -19.42
CA CYS A 27 6.68 -6.94 -18.19
C CYS A 27 7.96 -7.17 -17.38
N GLU A 28 8.40 -8.41 -17.21
CA GLU A 28 9.61 -8.77 -16.47
C GLU A 28 10.87 -8.13 -17.06
N THR A 29 11.06 -8.22 -18.39
CA THR A 29 12.14 -7.53 -19.10
C THR A 29 12.09 -6.01 -18.93
N TYR A 30 10.89 -5.43 -18.81
CA TYR A 30 10.73 -4.00 -18.59
C TYR A 30 11.07 -3.59 -17.14
N VAL A 31 10.45 -4.24 -16.14
CA VAL A 31 10.57 -3.85 -14.73
C VAL A 31 11.93 -4.18 -14.12
N SER A 32 12.64 -5.18 -14.66
CA SER A 32 14.01 -5.51 -14.25
C SER A 32 15.07 -4.54 -14.81
N ASN A 33 14.74 -3.75 -15.84
CA ASN A 33 15.67 -2.83 -16.46
C ASN A 33 15.68 -1.47 -15.73
N LYS A 34 16.71 -1.24 -14.91
CA LYS A 34 16.89 -0.01 -14.12
C LYS A 34 16.83 1.25 -14.98
N SER A 35 17.43 1.26 -16.17
CA SER A 35 17.41 2.43 -17.07
C SER A 35 16.01 2.76 -17.58
N LYS A 36 15.19 1.74 -17.87
CA LYS A 36 13.78 1.92 -18.24
C LYS A 36 12.98 2.46 -17.06
N VAL A 37 13.15 1.87 -15.87
CA VAL A 37 12.41 2.29 -14.67
C VAL A 37 12.79 3.71 -14.22
N ALA A 38 14.06 4.10 -14.36
CA ALA A 38 14.52 5.46 -14.10
C ALA A 38 13.84 6.52 -14.98
N LYS A 39 13.45 6.17 -16.21
CA LYS A 39 12.78 7.05 -17.18
C LYS A 39 11.26 6.81 -17.26
N HIS A 40 10.74 5.84 -16.49
CA HIS A 40 9.34 5.46 -16.55
C HIS A 40 8.43 6.63 -16.11
N SER A 41 7.39 6.89 -16.88
CA SER A 41 6.39 7.91 -16.58
C SER A 41 5.20 7.26 -15.90
N PHE A 42 5.12 7.39 -14.58
CA PHE A 42 4.02 6.86 -13.78
C PHE A 42 2.73 7.63 -14.08
N LEU A 43 1.62 6.90 -14.19
CA LEU A 43 0.31 7.49 -14.46
C LEU A 43 -0.36 7.98 -13.17
N PRO A 44 -1.30 8.93 -13.25
CA PRO A 44 -2.11 9.32 -12.11
C PRO A 44 -2.79 8.10 -11.50
N LEU A 45 -2.79 8.01 -10.17
CA LEU A 45 -3.48 6.96 -9.44
C LEU A 45 -5.00 7.14 -9.56
N ILE A 46 -5.77 6.10 -9.26
CA ILE A 46 -7.20 6.24 -9.07
C ILE A 46 -7.54 6.17 -7.59
N PHE A 47 -8.17 7.23 -7.09
CA PHE A 47 -8.68 7.33 -5.73
C PHE A 47 -10.08 6.72 -5.63
N LYS A 48 -10.24 5.75 -4.74
CA LYS A 48 -11.51 5.11 -4.41
C LYS A 48 -11.70 5.02 -2.91
N GLU A 49 -12.93 5.23 -2.46
CA GLU A 49 -13.34 4.95 -1.09
C GLU A 49 -13.99 3.57 -0.99
N ILE A 50 -13.45 2.73 -0.12
CA ILE A 50 -14.04 1.43 0.22
C ILE A 50 -14.74 1.55 1.56
N LYS A 51 -16.05 1.30 1.57
CA LYS A 51 -16.87 1.28 2.79
C LYS A 51 -16.79 -0.09 3.44
N GLN A 52 -16.16 -0.20 4.61
CA GLN A 52 -16.06 -1.44 5.37
C GLN A 52 -17.03 -1.39 6.56
N ARG A 53 -18.09 -2.20 6.52
CA ARG A 53 -18.98 -2.41 7.68
C ARG A 53 -18.18 -3.02 8.83
N ARG A 54 -18.37 -2.51 10.05
CA ARG A 54 -17.72 -3.03 11.26
C ARG A 54 -18.77 -3.53 12.22
N TYR A 55 -18.48 -4.64 12.91
CA TYR A 55 -19.32 -5.17 13.99
C TYR A 55 -18.63 -4.97 15.33
N LYS A 56 -19.03 -3.93 16.07
CA LYS A 56 -18.35 -3.47 17.28
C LYS A 56 -19.30 -3.31 18.45
N LYS A 57 -18.76 -3.50 19.65
CA LYS A 57 -19.43 -3.11 20.90
C LYS A 57 -19.70 -1.60 20.85
N SER A 58 -20.97 -1.23 20.94
CA SER A 58 -21.47 0.15 20.87
C SER A 58 -22.54 0.32 21.95
N LYS A 59 -22.60 1.49 22.58
CA LYS A 59 -23.69 1.88 23.47
C LYS A 59 -24.77 2.54 22.61
N ILE A 60 -26.00 2.03 22.65
CA ILE A 60 -27.15 2.56 21.91
C ILE A 60 -28.32 2.61 22.89
N LYS A 61 -28.86 3.80 23.15
CA LYS A 61 -29.95 4.03 24.12
C LYS A 61 -29.63 3.42 25.49
N GLY A 62 -28.42 3.64 25.99
CA GLY A 62 -27.95 3.10 27.27
C GLY A 62 -27.54 1.62 27.25
N ILE A 63 -27.96 0.83 26.24
CA ILE A 63 -27.69 -0.61 26.15
C ILE A 63 -26.38 -0.85 25.41
N ILE A 64 -25.48 -1.64 26.01
CA ILE A 64 -24.24 -2.03 25.36
C ILE A 64 -24.45 -3.31 24.57
N ARG A 65 -24.33 -3.22 23.24
CA ARG A 65 -24.46 -4.38 22.34
C ARG A 65 -23.47 -4.30 21.20
N ARG A 66 -23.18 -5.44 20.55
CA ARG A 66 -22.43 -5.42 19.30
C ARG A 66 -23.37 -5.01 18.16
N SER A 67 -22.96 -4.06 17.35
CA SER A 67 -23.80 -3.49 16.30
C SER A 67 -22.95 -2.93 15.15
N HIS A 68 -23.59 -2.83 13.99
CA HIS A 68 -23.09 -2.08 12.83
C HIS A 68 -23.36 -0.57 12.91
N LYS A 69 -23.99 -0.13 14.00
CA LYS A 69 -24.36 1.25 14.28
C LYS A 69 -23.81 1.66 15.64
N SER A 70 -23.53 2.94 15.81
CA SER A 70 -23.24 3.57 17.10
C SER A 70 -24.18 4.74 17.32
N GLU A 71 -24.34 5.14 18.57
CA GLU A 71 -24.96 6.41 18.91
C GLU A 71 -23.88 7.49 18.96
N LYS A 72 -24.10 8.60 18.26
CA LYS A 72 -23.25 9.79 18.30
C LYS A 72 -24.18 10.99 18.30
N ASP A 73 -24.02 11.90 19.26
CA ASP A 73 -24.83 13.12 19.38
C ASP A 73 -26.35 12.82 19.38
N ASN A 74 -26.77 11.79 20.13
CA ASN A 74 -28.14 11.24 20.20
C ASN A 74 -28.72 10.69 18.88
N GLU A 75 -27.90 10.54 17.83
CA GLU A 75 -28.28 9.93 16.56
C GLU A 75 -27.64 8.57 16.34
N ILE A 76 -28.39 7.65 15.72
CA ILE A 76 -27.89 6.32 15.36
C ILE A 76 -27.18 6.40 14.01
N VAL A 77 -25.86 6.44 14.05
CA VAL A 77 -24.98 6.52 12.87
C VAL A 77 -24.32 5.17 12.54
N SER A 78 -23.94 4.96 11.29
CA SER A 78 -23.26 3.73 10.87
C SER A 78 -21.80 3.70 11.33
N ASN A 79 -21.35 2.56 11.88
CA ASN A 79 -19.95 2.29 12.24
C ASN A 79 -19.05 1.96 11.03
N THR A 80 -19.51 2.28 9.82
CA THR A 80 -18.79 1.98 8.59
C THR A 80 -17.47 2.74 8.56
N LYS A 81 -16.35 2.02 8.46
CA LYS A 81 -15.04 2.64 8.29
C LYS A 81 -14.78 2.84 6.81
N ILE A 82 -14.54 4.09 6.43
CA ILE A 82 -14.15 4.45 5.08
C ILE A 82 -12.63 4.25 4.94
N ARG A 83 -12.22 3.48 3.93
CA ARG A 83 -10.82 3.28 3.57
C ARG A 83 -10.55 4.00 2.25
N LYS A 84 -9.70 5.01 2.31
CA LYS A 84 -9.21 5.75 1.15
C LYS A 84 -8.11 4.91 0.49
N ILE A 85 -8.35 4.45 -0.72
CA ILE A 85 -7.42 3.62 -1.48
C ILE A 85 -7.03 4.36 -2.76
N LEU A 86 -5.73 4.36 -3.04
CA LEU A 86 -5.13 4.86 -4.27
C LEU A 86 -4.45 3.67 -4.96
N TYR A 87 -4.92 3.29 -6.14
CA TYR A 87 -4.34 2.19 -6.91
C TYR A 87 -3.73 2.71 -8.21
N SER A 88 -2.63 2.08 -8.63
CA SER A 88 -1.89 2.48 -9.82
C SER A 88 -2.30 1.69 -11.06
N SER A 89 -1.76 2.12 -12.20
CA SER A 89 -1.82 1.39 -13.47
C SER A 89 -1.21 -0.01 -13.35
N HIS A 90 -1.51 -0.88 -14.31
CA HIS A 90 -1.07 -2.28 -14.29
C HIS A 90 0.45 -2.43 -14.31
N LEU A 91 1.11 -1.75 -15.25
CA LEU A 91 2.57 -1.76 -15.37
C LEU A 91 3.23 -1.07 -14.16
N ASP A 92 2.68 0.07 -13.72
CA ASP A 92 3.16 0.79 -12.53
C ASP A 92 3.09 -0.10 -11.28
N SER A 93 1.96 -0.81 -11.10
CA SER A 93 1.78 -1.80 -10.04
C SER A 93 2.83 -2.91 -10.10
N HIS A 94 3.21 -3.35 -11.30
CA HIS A 94 4.27 -4.35 -11.49
C HIS A 94 5.65 -3.80 -11.14
N ILE A 95 5.96 -2.56 -11.51
CA ILE A 95 7.21 -1.89 -11.09
C ILE A 95 7.28 -1.83 -9.57
N PHE A 96 6.21 -1.34 -8.91
CA PHE A 96 6.15 -1.27 -7.44
C PHE A 96 6.31 -2.65 -6.81
N SER A 97 5.63 -3.67 -7.32
CA SER A 97 5.68 -5.03 -6.79
C SER A 97 7.04 -5.70 -6.99
N TYR A 98 7.63 -5.55 -8.18
CA TYR A 98 8.96 -6.08 -8.51
C TYR A 98 10.04 -5.46 -7.63
N TYR A 99 10.09 -4.13 -7.53
CA TYR A 99 11.06 -3.46 -6.67
C TYR A 99 10.85 -3.81 -5.20
N ALA A 100 9.61 -3.86 -4.73
CA ALA A 100 9.34 -4.27 -3.35
C ALA A 100 9.86 -5.68 -3.09
N GLN A 101 9.40 -6.67 -3.84
CA GLN A 101 9.63 -8.08 -3.51
C GLN A 101 11.00 -8.60 -3.95
N LYS A 102 11.53 -8.16 -5.09
CA LYS A 102 12.77 -8.71 -5.68
C LYS A 102 14.00 -7.90 -5.39
N ILE A 103 13.86 -6.61 -5.09
CA ILE A 103 15.01 -5.71 -4.91
C ILE A 103 15.14 -5.28 -3.45
N ILE A 104 14.09 -4.75 -2.84
CA ILE A 104 14.20 -4.06 -1.56
C ILE A 104 13.95 -5.01 -0.37
N THR A 105 12.95 -5.89 -0.44
CA THR A 105 12.67 -6.88 0.62
C THR A 105 13.88 -7.76 0.94
N PRO A 106 14.65 -8.31 -0.03
CA PRO A 106 15.83 -9.11 0.29
C PRO A 106 16.87 -8.35 1.14
N GLU A 107 17.15 -7.09 0.81
CA GLU A 107 18.08 -6.24 1.56
C GLU A 107 17.53 -5.88 2.95
N TYR A 108 16.23 -5.58 3.04
CA TYR A 108 15.56 -5.36 4.32
C TYR A 108 15.63 -6.59 5.23
N GLU A 109 15.30 -7.77 4.71
CA GLU A 109 15.37 -9.03 5.47
C GLU A 109 16.81 -9.39 5.85
N LYS A 110 17.81 -9.02 5.03
CA LYS A 110 19.23 -9.19 5.39
C LYS A 110 19.59 -8.37 6.63
N ILE A 111 19.13 -7.13 6.73
CA ILE A 111 19.32 -6.29 7.94
C ILE A 111 18.67 -6.94 9.15
N LEU A 112 17.43 -7.42 9.02
CA LEU A 112 16.73 -8.09 10.11
C LEU A 112 17.44 -9.36 10.56
N ARG A 113 17.94 -10.19 9.64
CA ARG A 113 18.67 -11.43 9.99
C ARG A 113 19.95 -11.17 10.78
N ASN A 114 20.56 -10.00 10.63
CA ASN A 114 21.76 -9.64 11.39
C ASN A 114 21.44 -9.28 12.86
N ASN A 115 20.17 -9.07 13.21
CA ASN A 115 19.72 -8.82 14.57
C ASN A 115 18.50 -9.69 14.90
N THR A 116 18.74 -10.82 15.56
CA THR A 116 17.71 -11.82 15.90
C THR A 116 16.53 -11.22 16.65
N ASN A 117 16.79 -10.34 17.63
CA ASN A 117 15.74 -9.70 18.43
C ASN A 117 14.85 -8.80 17.55
N LEU A 118 15.47 -8.02 16.66
CA LEU A 118 14.76 -7.18 15.67
C LEU A 118 13.92 -8.00 14.70
N SER A 119 14.47 -9.10 14.18
CA SER A 119 13.72 -9.99 13.31
C SER A 119 12.52 -10.65 14.01
N GLN A 120 12.62 -10.95 15.31
CA GLN A 120 11.51 -11.55 16.07
C GLN A 120 10.43 -10.51 16.43
N ALA A 121 10.81 -9.26 16.69
CA ALA A 121 9.87 -8.21 17.07
C ALA A 121 8.98 -7.74 15.90
N ILE A 122 9.53 -7.66 14.68
CA ILE A 122 8.81 -7.11 13.53
C ILE A 122 7.99 -8.20 12.82
N SER A 123 6.68 -8.21 13.00
CA SER A 123 5.77 -9.19 12.37
C SER A 123 5.06 -8.67 11.12
N GLY A 124 4.77 -7.36 11.07
CA GLY A 124 3.95 -6.74 10.04
C GLY A 124 4.51 -6.87 8.63
N TYR A 125 3.65 -7.18 7.65
CA TYR A 125 3.95 -7.23 6.21
C TYR A 125 5.11 -8.15 5.78
N ARG A 126 5.57 -9.05 6.64
CA ARG A 126 6.63 -10.03 6.35
C ARG A 126 6.05 -11.43 6.09
N GLN A 127 6.83 -12.26 5.41
CA GLN A 127 6.51 -13.67 5.21
C GLN A 127 7.32 -14.53 6.19
N ILE A 128 6.80 -14.67 7.41
CA ILE A 128 7.46 -15.43 8.49
C ILE A 128 6.92 -16.86 8.47
N PRO A 129 7.75 -17.90 8.32
CA PRO A 129 7.31 -19.30 8.34
C PRO A 129 6.77 -19.69 9.73
N THR A 130 5.85 -20.64 9.77
CA THR A 130 5.50 -21.36 11.01
C THR A 130 6.62 -22.32 11.40
N ASP A 131 6.63 -22.73 12.67
CA ASP A 131 7.68 -23.59 13.23
C ASP A 131 7.80 -24.94 12.50
N ASP A 132 6.68 -25.45 11.96
CA ASP A 132 6.60 -26.66 11.13
C ASP A 132 7.05 -26.46 9.66
N ASN A 133 7.36 -25.22 9.26
CA ASN A 133 7.68 -24.82 7.89
C ASN A 133 6.63 -25.22 6.83
N LEU A 134 5.37 -25.42 7.21
CA LEU A 134 4.29 -25.76 6.26
C LEU A 134 3.61 -24.52 5.68
N LYS A 135 3.46 -23.45 6.46
CA LYS A 135 2.75 -22.22 6.08
C LYS A 135 3.45 -20.96 6.61
N PHE A 136 2.94 -19.80 6.22
CA PHE A 136 3.35 -18.54 6.82
C PHE A 136 2.46 -18.22 8.03
N LYS A 137 3.05 -17.61 9.07
CA LYS A 137 2.33 -17.08 10.23
C LYS A 137 1.25 -16.10 9.77
N ASN A 138 0.10 -16.19 10.42
CA ASN A 138 -1.02 -15.28 10.25
C ASN A 138 -1.31 -14.56 11.59
N ASN A 139 -2.31 -13.69 11.62
CA ASN A 139 -2.64 -12.90 12.81
C ASN A 139 -2.91 -13.74 14.08
N VAL A 140 -3.40 -14.98 13.93
CA VAL A 140 -3.65 -15.87 15.07
C VAL A 140 -2.32 -16.38 15.66
N HIS A 141 -1.36 -16.72 14.79
CA HIS A 141 -0.02 -17.15 15.23
C HIS A 141 0.69 -16.00 15.95
N PHE A 142 0.67 -14.78 15.37
CA PHE A 142 1.28 -13.61 16.02
C PHE A 142 0.63 -13.25 17.35
N ALA A 143 -0.69 -13.39 17.48
CA ALA A 143 -1.36 -13.19 18.76
C ALA A 143 -0.86 -14.20 19.82
N LYS A 144 -0.72 -15.48 19.44
CA LYS A 144 -0.15 -16.51 20.32
C LYS A 144 1.29 -16.16 20.73
N ASP A 145 2.14 -15.77 19.78
CA ASP A 145 3.53 -15.38 20.06
C ASP A 145 3.61 -14.27 21.12
N ILE A 146 2.72 -13.27 21.05
CA ILE A 146 2.65 -12.18 22.03
C ILE A 146 2.20 -12.70 23.41
N PHE A 147 1.15 -13.52 23.48
CA PHE A 147 0.68 -14.06 24.76
C PHE A 147 1.70 -14.98 25.42
N ASP A 148 2.43 -15.77 24.64
CA ASP A 148 3.50 -16.62 25.14
C ASP A 148 4.65 -15.78 25.71
N GLU A 149 5.04 -14.68 25.04
CA GLU A 149 6.05 -13.75 25.52
C GLU A 149 5.61 -13.05 26.82
N VAL A 150 4.35 -12.61 26.92
CA VAL A 150 3.79 -12.03 28.16
C VAL A 150 3.85 -13.05 29.30
N LYS A 151 3.44 -14.31 29.04
CA LYS A 151 3.49 -15.38 30.03
C LYS A 151 4.92 -15.67 30.48
N LYS A 152 5.89 -15.65 29.56
CA LYS A 152 7.31 -15.85 29.84
C LYS A 152 7.88 -14.73 30.71
N ARG A 153 7.48 -13.47 30.49
CA ARG A 153 7.92 -12.32 31.31
C ARG A 153 7.31 -12.30 32.71
N GLY A 154 6.14 -12.88 32.91
CA GLY A 154 5.46 -12.92 34.21
C GLY A 154 4.91 -11.55 34.60
N HIS A 155 5.47 -10.92 35.64
CA HIS A 155 5.05 -9.61 36.13
C HIS A 155 5.52 -8.50 35.19
N CYS A 156 4.71 -8.20 34.17
CA CYS A 156 5.02 -7.16 33.18
C CYS A 156 3.80 -6.29 32.86
N VAL A 157 4.07 -5.13 32.27
CA VAL A 157 3.05 -4.23 31.73
C VAL A 157 3.13 -4.27 30.20
N VAL A 158 1.97 -4.43 29.56
CA VAL A 158 1.87 -4.41 28.09
C VAL A 158 1.36 -3.05 27.64
N LEU A 159 2.17 -2.34 26.85
CA LEU A 159 1.81 -1.05 26.26
C LEU A 159 1.32 -1.27 24.82
N ALA A 160 0.11 -0.81 24.52
CA ALA A 160 -0.52 -0.94 23.21
C ALA A 160 -0.66 0.43 22.54
N TYR A 161 0.06 0.62 21.43
CA TYR A 161 0.05 1.85 20.65
C TYR A 161 -0.52 1.64 19.24
N ASP A 162 -1.24 2.63 18.72
CA ASP A 162 -1.71 2.69 17.33
C ASP A 162 -1.43 4.07 16.76
N ILE A 163 -0.87 4.14 15.55
CA ILE A 163 -0.57 5.41 14.88
C ILE A 163 -1.74 5.78 13.98
N GLU A 164 -2.44 6.85 14.32
CA GLU A 164 -3.53 7.35 13.49
C GLU A 164 -3.00 7.84 12.13
N ASN A 165 -3.70 7.50 11.06
CA ASN A 165 -3.40 7.97 9.70
C ASN A 165 -1.93 7.76 9.28
N PHE A 166 -1.35 6.62 9.67
CA PHE A 166 0.06 6.29 9.43
C PHE A 166 0.53 6.57 7.99
N PHE A 167 -0.06 5.95 6.96
CA PHE A 167 0.37 6.16 5.57
C PHE A 167 0.38 7.64 5.15
N PRO A 168 -0.69 8.43 5.37
CA PRO A 168 -0.68 9.88 5.15
C PRO A 168 0.32 10.71 5.96
N SER A 169 0.88 10.18 7.06
CA SER A 169 1.74 10.96 7.97
C SER A 169 3.24 10.76 7.73
N LEU A 170 3.66 9.86 6.83
CA LEU A 170 5.07 9.54 6.61
C LEU A 170 5.89 10.76 6.17
N ASN A 171 7.00 11.03 6.87
CA ASN A 171 7.97 12.04 6.48
C ASN A 171 8.82 11.56 5.28
N HIS A 172 8.78 12.30 4.17
CA HIS A 172 9.49 11.91 2.94
C HIS A 172 11.01 11.94 3.06
N LYS A 173 11.58 12.87 3.84
CA LYS A 173 13.03 12.96 4.04
C LYS A 173 13.54 11.74 4.80
N LEU A 174 12.88 11.38 5.90
CA LEU A 174 13.22 10.18 6.68
C LEU A 174 13.06 8.92 5.84
N LEU A 175 11.93 8.76 5.14
CA LEU A 175 11.70 7.60 4.28
C LEU A 175 12.81 7.44 3.22
N LYS A 176 13.23 8.54 2.57
CA LYS A 176 14.29 8.52 1.56
C LYS A 176 15.63 8.08 2.16
N LEU A 177 15.97 8.57 3.35
CA LEU A 177 17.21 8.24 4.05
C LEU A 177 17.26 6.76 4.43
N VAL A 178 16.20 6.25 5.09
CA VAL A 178 16.19 4.84 5.52
C VAL A 178 16.13 3.90 4.32
N TRP A 179 15.39 4.26 3.26
CA TRP A 179 15.41 3.45 2.04
C TRP A 179 16.80 3.40 1.41
N ALA A 180 17.51 4.52 1.31
CA ALA A 180 18.89 4.53 0.82
C ALA A 180 19.83 3.67 1.70
N ARG A 181 19.68 3.76 3.03
CA ARG A 181 20.39 2.91 4.01
C ARG A 181 20.15 1.42 3.75
N ILE A 182 18.91 1.01 3.53
CA ILE A 182 18.56 -0.39 3.31
C ILE A 182 19.24 -0.97 2.09
N ILE A 183 19.28 -0.24 0.97
CA ILE A 183 19.92 -0.69 -0.26
C ILE A 183 21.44 -0.43 -0.27
N GLY A 184 22.04 -0.07 0.86
CA GLY A 184 23.48 0.16 1.00
C GLY A 184 24.02 1.36 0.21
N CYS A 185 23.18 2.33 -0.14
CA CYS A 185 23.56 3.49 -0.95
C CYS A 185 23.54 4.79 -0.13
N LYS A 186 24.45 5.73 -0.43
CA LYS A 186 24.43 7.08 0.16
C LYS A 186 23.20 7.89 -0.25
N SER A 187 22.67 7.61 -1.44
CA SER A 187 21.47 8.23 -1.99
C SER A 187 20.72 7.25 -2.90
N LEU A 188 19.41 7.41 -3.07
CA LEU A 188 18.64 6.56 -3.96
C LEU A 188 19.16 6.63 -5.42
N PRO A 189 19.50 5.50 -6.05
CA PRO A 189 19.77 5.42 -7.48
C PRO A 189 18.60 5.93 -8.33
N LYS A 190 18.85 6.28 -9.60
CA LYS A 190 17.87 6.98 -10.45
C LYS A 190 16.53 6.24 -10.58
N ASP A 191 16.55 4.93 -10.67
CA ASP A 191 15.38 4.06 -10.74
C ASP A 191 14.61 4.02 -9.42
N HIS A 192 15.29 3.81 -8.29
CA HIS A 192 14.69 3.89 -6.96
C HIS A 192 14.13 5.28 -6.66
N TYR A 193 14.83 6.34 -7.05
CA TYR A 193 14.39 7.71 -6.87
C TYR A 193 13.14 8.01 -7.71
N ASN A 194 13.04 7.44 -8.91
CA ASN A 194 11.84 7.60 -9.72
C ASN A 194 10.62 6.95 -9.05
N ILE A 195 10.79 5.76 -8.48
CA ILE A 195 9.74 5.08 -7.70
C ILE A 195 9.40 5.88 -6.44
N PHE A 196 10.40 6.38 -5.72
CA PHE A 196 10.21 7.25 -4.55
C PHE A 196 9.39 8.49 -4.89
N LYS A 197 9.69 9.17 -6.01
CA LYS A 197 8.86 10.29 -6.48
C LYS A 197 7.43 9.85 -6.79
N ALA A 198 7.25 8.70 -7.43
CA ALA A 198 5.94 8.16 -7.77
C ALA A 198 5.09 7.78 -6.54
N THR A 199 5.71 7.50 -5.39
CA THR A 199 5.00 7.23 -4.13
C THR A 199 4.81 8.46 -3.26
N THR A 200 5.62 9.50 -3.41
CA THR A 200 5.59 10.70 -2.55
C THR A 200 4.95 11.93 -3.20
N ASN A 201 5.21 12.13 -4.49
CA ASN A 201 4.71 13.22 -5.31
C ASN A 201 3.76 12.71 -6.41
N PHE A 202 2.83 11.84 -6.02
CA PHE A 202 1.86 11.24 -6.93
C PHE A 202 0.76 12.24 -7.30
N SER A 203 0.18 12.02 -8.48
CA SER A 203 -1.12 12.58 -8.86
C SER A 203 -2.20 11.51 -8.80
N TYR A 204 -3.46 11.93 -8.74
CA TYR A 204 -4.59 11.01 -8.75
C TYR A 204 -5.85 11.64 -9.35
N VAL A 205 -6.73 10.78 -9.82
CA VAL A 205 -8.09 11.11 -10.26
C VAL A 205 -9.07 10.40 -9.34
N LYS A 206 -10.16 11.06 -8.93
CA LYS A 206 -11.19 10.39 -8.14
C LYS A 206 -11.99 9.46 -9.05
N LEU A 207 -12.23 8.22 -8.62
CA LEU A 207 -13.02 7.26 -9.40
C LEU A 207 -14.42 7.76 -9.72
N ASN A 208 -15.00 8.60 -8.85
CA ASN A 208 -16.31 9.21 -9.11
C ASN A 208 -16.27 10.24 -10.24
N ASP A 209 -15.14 10.91 -10.46
CA ASP A 209 -14.97 11.89 -11.54
C ASP A 209 -14.90 11.18 -12.92
N LEU A 210 -14.66 9.87 -12.94
CA LEU A 210 -14.70 9.02 -14.15
C LEU A 210 -16.10 8.52 -14.51
N LYS A 211 -17.12 8.82 -13.70
CA LYS A 211 -18.49 8.40 -13.94
C LYS A 211 -19.24 9.47 -14.73
N THR A 212 -20.25 9.02 -15.46
CA THR A 212 -21.24 9.89 -16.10
C THR A 212 -22.10 10.61 -15.06
N CYS A 213 -22.86 11.62 -15.49
CA CYS A 213 -23.80 12.36 -14.65
C CYS A 213 -24.83 11.45 -13.94
N LYS A 214 -25.09 10.24 -14.47
CA LYS A 214 -25.97 9.24 -13.86
C LYS A 214 -25.28 8.37 -12.80
N ASN A 215 -24.06 8.70 -12.38
CA ASN A 215 -23.26 7.96 -11.39
C ASN A 215 -22.91 6.52 -11.80
N HIS A 216 -22.93 6.23 -13.10
CA HIS A 216 -22.45 4.99 -13.73
C HIS A 216 -21.28 5.27 -14.68
N PHE A 217 -20.44 4.27 -14.93
CA PHE A 217 -19.42 4.39 -15.99
C PHE A 217 -20.07 4.38 -17.37
N ASP A 218 -19.40 4.95 -18.36
CA ASP A 218 -19.84 4.87 -19.75
C ASP A 218 -19.61 3.45 -20.30
N GLU A 219 -20.60 2.58 -20.12
CA GLU A 219 -20.55 1.17 -20.53
C GLU A 219 -20.41 1.01 -22.05
N LYS A 220 -20.97 1.95 -22.83
CA LYS A 220 -20.83 1.91 -24.30
C LYS A 220 -19.38 2.13 -24.69
N LYS A 221 -18.73 3.13 -24.11
CA LYS A 221 -17.31 3.44 -24.35
C LYS A 221 -16.39 2.32 -23.86
N LEU A 222 -16.62 1.81 -22.64
CA LEU A 222 -15.86 0.67 -22.10
C LEU A 222 -16.03 -0.59 -22.97
N SER A 223 -17.25 -0.88 -23.45
CA SER A 223 -17.51 -2.00 -24.35
C SER A 223 -16.81 -1.84 -25.70
N LYS A 224 -16.82 -0.63 -26.28
CA LYS A 224 -16.07 -0.30 -27.50
C LYS A 224 -14.58 -0.60 -27.33
N TYR A 225 -13.96 -0.14 -26.25
CA TYR A 225 -12.55 -0.41 -25.98
C TYR A 225 -12.27 -1.90 -25.73
N LYS A 226 -13.16 -2.60 -25.03
CA LYS A 226 -13.03 -4.03 -24.78
C LYS A 226 -13.02 -4.83 -26.09
N LYS A 227 -13.84 -4.45 -27.08
CA LYS A 227 -13.83 -5.05 -28.44
C LYS A 227 -12.50 -4.82 -29.16
N LEU A 228 -11.81 -3.71 -28.87
CA LEU A 228 -10.46 -3.40 -29.37
C LEU A 228 -9.34 -4.04 -28.51
N GLY A 229 -9.67 -4.95 -27.58
CA GLY A 229 -8.69 -5.58 -26.68
C GLY A 229 -8.13 -4.65 -25.60
N LYS A 230 -8.74 -3.48 -25.38
CA LYS A 230 -8.35 -2.51 -24.36
C LYS A 230 -9.31 -2.56 -23.17
N ASN A 231 -8.77 -2.64 -21.96
CA ASN A 231 -9.55 -2.52 -20.72
C ASN A 231 -9.12 -1.28 -19.95
N THR A 232 -9.57 -0.13 -20.45
CA THR A 232 -9.16 1.21 -20.01
C THR A 232 -10.36 2.16 -19.99
N PHE A 233 -10.25 3.25 -19.21
CA PHE A 233 -11.25 4.33 -19.21
C PHE A 233 -11.13 5.24 -20.44
N PHE A 234 -9.92 5.35 -20.97
CA PHE A 234 -9.58 6.18 -22.12
C PHE A 234 -8.82 5.35 -23.14
N GLU A 235 -8.90 5.72 -24.41
CA GLU A 235 -8.19 5.03 -25.48
C GLU A 235 -6.67 5.19 -25.38
N ASN A 236 -6.25 6.37 -24.92
CA ASN A 236 -4.87 6.76 -24.64
C ASN A 236 -4.86 7.81 -23.51
N ILE A 237 -3.67 8.19 -23.05
CA ILE A 237 -3.53 9.14 -21.94
C ILE A 237 -3.87 10.59 -22.32
N ASN A 238 -3.71 10.97 -23.58
CA ASN A 238 -4.01 12.34 -24.04
C ASN A 238 -5.50 12.64 -23.87
N GLU A 239 -6.36 11.66 -24.09
CA GLU A 239 -7.80 11.81 -23.86
C GLU A 239 -8.14 12.13 -22.39
N LEU A 240 -7.34 11.67 -21.41
CA LEU A 240 -7.50 12.11 -20.02
C LEU A 240 -7.04 13.56 -19.85
N ILE A 241 -5.93 13.95 -20.48
CA ILE A 241 -5.35 15.30 -20.39
C ILE A 241 -6.29 16.34 -21.03
N ASP A 242 -6.86 16.00 -22.17
CA ASP A 242 -7.78 16.85 -22.94
C ASP A 242 -9.21 16.85 -22.37
N SER A 243 -9.48 16.01 -21.37
CA SER A 243 -10.78 15.95 -20.71
C SER A 243 -10.94 17.00 -19.62
N ASN A 244 -12.18 17.28 -19.24
CA ASN A 244 -12.50 18.14 -18.09
C ASN A 244 -12.29 17.46 -16.72
N ILE A 245 -11.61 16.30 -16.67
CA ILE A 245 -11.41 15.55 -15.43
C ILE A 245 -10.23 16.13 -14.65
N VAL A 246 -10.48 16.46 -13.39
CA VAL A 246 -9.47 17.05 -12.52
C VAL A 246 -8.42 16.01 -12.11
N ILE A 247 -7.16 16.31 -12.40
CA ILE A 247 -6.00 15.55 -11.90
C ILE A 247 -5.47 16.25 -10.65
N TYR A 248 -5.72 15.65 -9.49
CA TYR A 248 -5.24 16.15 -8.20
C TYR A 248 -3.78 15.74 -7.99
N LYS A 249 -3.01 16.54 -7.26
CA LYS A 249 -1.70 16.16 -6.73
C LYS A 249 -1.81 15.69 -5.29
N ASN A 250 -0.77 15.08 -4.72
CA ASN A 250 -0.71 14.86 -3.27
C ASN A 250 -0.90 16.22 -2.54
N GLN A 251 -1.90 16.29 -1.67
CA GLN A 251 -2.32 17.53 -0.98
C GLN A 251 -1.92 17.55 0.49
N LYS A 252 -1.21 16.53 0.99
CA LYS A 252 -0.91 16.40 2.42
C LYS A 252 0.38 17.12 2.77
N HIS A 253 0.26 18.14 3.62
CA HIS A 253 1.38 18.90 4.12
C HIS A 253 1.44 18.87 5.65
N LYS A 254 2.66 18.91 6.19
CA LYS A 254 2.95 19.20 7.59
C LYS A 254 4.14 20.14 7.63
N ASP A 255 4.03 21.24 8.37
CA ASP A 255 5.06 22.27 8.49
C ASP A 255 5.56 22.77 7.12
N GLY A 256 4.62 23.02 6.20
CA GLY A 256 4.89 23.46 4.83
C GLY A 256 5.48 22.39 3.89
N LYS A 257 5.79 21.18 4.38
CA LYS A 257 6.40 20.11 3.59
C LYS A 257 5.40 19.04 3.20
N LEU A 258 5.50 18.54 1.98
CA LEU A 258 4.69 17.43 1.51
C LEU A 258 5.00 16.16 2.33
N ILE A 259 3.97 15.41 2.70
CA ILE A 259 4.07 14.19 3.49
C ILE A 259 3.14 13.10 2.96
N GLY A 260 3.34 11.90 3.49
CA GLY A 260 2.49 10.75 3.27
C GLY A 260 2.73 10.00 1.97
N ILE A 261 2.35 8.73 1.98
CA ILE A 261 2.37 7.86 0.80
C ILE A 261 0.95 7.28 0.58
N PRO A 262 0.59 6.90 -0.65
CA PRO A 262 -0.72 6.36 -0.95
C PRO A 262 -0.93 5.00 -0.29
N GLN A 263 -2.11 4.81 0.31
CA GLN A 263 -2.56 3.49 0.75
C GLN A 263 -3.12 2.72 -0.46
N GLY A 264 -2.49 1.61 -0.84
CA GLY A 264 -2.98 0.75 -1.93
C GLY A 264 -1.94 0.39 -2.99
N LEU A 265 -0.77 1.06 -3.02
CA LEU A 265 0.30 0.65 -3.91
C LEU A 265 0.96 -0.65 -3.42
N PRO A 266 1.42 -1.53 -4.33
CA PRO A 266 2.10 -2.77 -3.96
C PRO A 266 3.35 -2.59 -3.09
N ILE A 267 4.02 -1.43 -3.17
CA ILE A 267 5.23 -1.12 -2.40
C ILE A 267 4.94 -0.48 -1.03
N SER A 268 3.75 0.10 -0.80
CA SER A 268 3.50 0.94 0.38
C SER A 268 3.70 0.20 1.70
N ALA A 269 3.30 -1.07 1.77
CA ALA A 269 3.47 -1.90 2.96
C ALA A 269 4.94 -2.13 3.33
N LEU A 270 5.81 -2.29 2.33
CA LEU A 270 7.24 -2.37 2.57
C LEU A 270 7.79 -1.02 3.03
N LEU A 271 7.41 0.08 2.38
CA LEU A 271 7.85 1.42 2.77
C LEU A 271 7.44 1.78 4.22
N ALA A 272 6.30 1.27 4.68
CA ALA A 272 5.87 1.36 6.08
C ALA A 272 6.88 0.70 7.04
N ASN A 273 7.28 -0.54 6.77
CA ASN A 273 8.31 -1.23 7.56
C ASN A 273 9.66 -0.52 7.50
N ILE A 274 10.07 -0.10 6.30
CA ILE A 274 11.31 0.67 6.10
C ILE A 274 11.31 1.94 6.95
N TYR A 275 10.19 2.65 6.99
CA TYR A 275 10.05 3.87 7.76
C TYR A 275 10.16 3.63 9.27
N MET A 276 9.60 2.53 9.77
CA MET A 276 9.60 2.18 11.18
C MET A 276 10.91 1.57 11.66
N LEU A 277 11.77 1.10 10.76
CA LEU A 277 13.01 0.40 11.13
C LEU A 277 13.87 1.15 12.18
N PRO A 278 14.13 2.47 12.09
CA PRO A 278 14.91 3.15 13.12
C PRO A 278 14.22 3.20 14.49
N PHE A 279 12.89 3.24 14.51
CA PHE A 279 12.12 3.14 15.74
C PHE A 279 12.20 1.73 16.33
N ASP A 280 12.04 0.71 15.49
CA ASP A 280 12.13 -0.69 15.93
C ASP A 280 13.55 -1.02 16.45
N GLU A 281 14.59 -0.45 15.82
CA GLU A 281 15.99 -0.55 16.28
C GLU A 281 16.15 0.06 17.68
N ALA A 282 15.60 1.25 17.92
CA ALA A 282 15.71 1.94 19.22
C ALA A 282 14.99 1.19 20.35
N VAL A 283 13.76 0.72 20.10
CA VAL A 283 12.93 0.03 21.11
C VAL A 283 13.54 -1.28 21.58
N ILE A 284 14.34 -1.95 20.74
CA ILE A 284 14.96 -3.24 21.09
C ILE A 284 16.28 -3.08 21.84
N THR A 285 16.92 -1.92 21.71
CA THR A 285 18.14 -1.58 22.46
C THR A 285 17.87 -1.01 23.84
N GLU A 286 16.64 -0.59 24.12
CA GLU A 286 16.16 -0.20 25.46
C GLU A 286 15.79 -1.43 26.30
#